data_AF-A7KHD2-F1
#
_entry.id   AF-A7KHD2-F1
#
_cell.length_a   1.000
_cell.length_b   1.000
_cell.length_c   1.000
_cell.angle_alpha   90.00
_cell.angle_beta   90.00
_cell.angle_gamma   90.00
#
_symmetry.space_group_name_H-M   'P 1'
#
loop_
_entity.id
_entity.type
_entity.pdbx_description
1 polymer ?
#
loop_
_entity_poly.entity_id
_entity_poly.type
_entity_poly.pdbx_seq_one_letter_code
_entity_poly.pdbx_strand_id
1 'polypeptide(L)' 'MDKVYKFVYVMIIFFSQIIVATNAQKIRRCFNDAHCPPDMCTPGVIPKCKFTICKC' A
#
# COMPACT_ATOMS: atom_id res chain seq x y z
N MET A 1 -28.40 -6.99 -20.83
CA MET A 1 -28.52 -6.52 -19.43
C MET A 1 -27.62 -7.34 -18.50
N ASP A 2 -27.88 -8.63 -18.25
CA ASP A 2 -27.15 -9.47 -17.25
C ASP A 2 -25.61 -9.54 -17.42
N LYS A 3 -25.12 -9.71 -18.66
CA LYS A 3 -23.68 -9.81 -18.95
C LYS A 3 -22.92 -8.51 -18.69
N VAL A 4 -23.57 -7.36 -18.91
CA VAL A 4 -22.96 -6.05 -18.71
C VAL A 4 -22.82 -5.77 -17.22
N TYR A 5 -23.83 -6.09 -16.41
CA TYR A 5 -23.76 -5.95 -14.96
C TYR A 5 -22.67 -6.84 -14.34
N LYS A 6 -22.55 -8.09 -14.80
CA LYS A 6 -21.45 -8.98 -14.37
C LYS A 6 -20.08 -8.43 -14.72
N PHE A 7 -19.92 -7.90 -15.94
CA PHE A 7 -18.66 -7.29 -16.36
C PHE A 7 -18.28 -6.09 -15.48
N VAL A 8 -19.23 -5.18 -15.25
CA VAL A 8 -19.02 -4.01 -14.38
C VAL A 8 -18.65 -4.43 -12.95
N TYR A 9 -19.31 -5.45 -12.41
CA TYR A 9 -19.01 -5.95 -11.06
C TYR A 9 -17.59 -6.50 -10.95
N VAL A 10 -17.13 -7.29 -11.93
CA VAL A 10 -15.76 -7.80 -11.98
C VAL A 10 -14.75 -6.65 -12.09
N MET A 11 -15.04 -5.62 -12.89
CA MET A 11 -14.17 -4.44 -12.99
C MET A 11 -14.06 -3.71 -11.65
N ILE A 12 -15.17 -3.50 -10.94
CA ILE A 12 -15.17 -2.84 -9.62
C ILE A 12 -14.27 -3.61 -8.64
N ILE A 13 -14.43 -4.93 -8.57
CA ILE A 13 -13.59 -5.78 -7.70
C ILE A 13 -12.12 -5.63 -8.09
N PHE A 14 -11.80 -5.72 -9.38
CA PHE A 14 -10.42 -5.62 -9.86
C PHE A 14 -9.79 -4.25 -9.53
N PHE A 15 -10.48 -3.16 -9.81
CA PHE A 15 -9.99 -1.81 -9.50
C PHE A 15 -9.87 -1.56 -8.00
N SER A 16 -10.79 -2.07 -7.18
CA SER A 16 -10.71 -1.92 -5.72
C SER A 16 -9.43 -2.52 -5.15
N GLN A 17 -9.03 -3.70 -5.63
CA GLN A 17 -7.78 -4.37 -5.22
C GLN A 17 -6.54 -3.56 -5.63
N ILE A 18 -6.54 -3.01 -6.85
CA ILE A 18 -5.44 -2.16 -7.35
C ILE A 18 -5.30 -0.89 -6.50
N ILE A 19 -6.42 -0.25 -6.14
CA ILE A 19 -6.43 0.95 -5.30
C ILE A 19 -5.86 0.62 -3.91
N VAL A 20 -6.27 -0.51 -3.31
CA VAL A 20 -5.74 -0.94 -2.01
C VAL A 20 -4.25 -1.23 -2.09
N ALA A 21 -3.79 -1.96 -3.12
CA ALA A 21 -2.38 -2.30 -3.29
C ALA A 21 -1.49 -1.05 -3.51
N THR A 22 -1.96 -0.09 -4.29
CA THR A 22 -1.23 1.17 -4.55
C THR A 22 -1.18 2.08 -3.32
N ASN A 23 -2.24 2.12 -2.51
CA ASN A 23 -2.23 2.83 -1.23
C ASN A 23 -1.35 2.15 -0.18
N ALA A 24 -1.34 0.81 -0.12
CA ALA A 24 -0.43 0.06 0.75
C ALA A 24 1.05 0.31 0.40
N GLN A 25 1.37 0.46 -0.89
CA GLN A 25 2.72 0.87 -1.32
C GLN A 25 3.05 2.31 -0.95
N LYS A 26 2.10 3.25 -1.03
CA LYS A 26 2.33 4.64 -0.59
C LYS A 26 2.69 4.73 0.89
N ILE A 27 2.06 3.92 1.75
CA ILE A 27 2.39 3.86 3.19
C ILE A 27 3.86 3.44 3.41
N ARG A 28 4.43 2.66 2.49
CA ARG A 28 5.83 2.23 2.55
C ARG A 28 6.80 3.17 1.84
N ARG A 29 6.33 4.16 1.07
CA ARG A 29 7.22 5.08 0.35
C ARG A 29 7.76 6.15 1.28
N CYS A 30 9.08 6.30 1.30
CA CYS A 30 9.77 7.28 2.10
C CYS A 30 10.78 8.07 1.27
N PHE A 31 11.01 9.32 1.69
CA PHE A 31 12.10 10.16 1.17
C PHE A 31 13.22 10.31 2.22
N ASN A 32 12.86 10.24 3.49
CA ASN A 32 13.75 10.28 4.64
C ASN A 32 13.19 9.37 5.74
N ASP A 33 14.00 9.13 6.78
CA ASP A 33 13.66 8.23 7.89
C ASP A 33 12.41 8.71 8.67
N ALA A 34 12.19 10.03 8.74
CA ALA A 34 11.04 10.62 9.44
C ALA A 34 9.68 10.32 8.77
N HIS A 35 9.68 9.91 7.50
CA HIS A 35 8.48 9.50 6.79
C HIS A 35 8.02 8.08 7.16
N CYS A 36 8.86 7.31 7.87
CA CYS A 36 8.53 5.95 8.26
C CYS A 36 7.74 5.90 9.57
N PRO A 37 6.64 5.11 9.64
CA PRO A 37 5.86 4.96 10.85
C PRO A 37 6.71 4.35 11.97
N PRO A 38 6.75 4.93 13.18
CA PRO A 38 7.56 4.42 14.28
C PRO A 38 7.11 3.04 14.78
N ASP A 39 5.85 2.70 14.57
CA ASP A 39 5.15 1.49 14.98
C ASP A 39 5.15 0.37 13.92
N MET A 40 5.93 0.54 12.85
CA MET A 40 6.09 -0.46 11.79
C MET A 40 6.93 -1.68 12.21
N CYS A 41 7.88 -1.49 13.14
CA CYS A 41 8.87 -2.49 13.53
C CYS A 41 8.64 -3.04 14.94
N THR A 42 9.27 -4.16 15.25
CA THR A 42 9.32 -4.69 16.62
C THR A 42 9.91 -3.67 17.60
N PRO A 43 9.46 -3.64 18.86
CA PRO A 43 9.98 -2.72 19.87
C PRO A 43 11.52 -2.73 19.92
N GLY A 44 12.13 -1.55 19.90
CA GLY A 44 13.59 -1.37 19.89
C GLY A 44 14.24 -1.31 18.51
N VAL A 45 13.50 -1.53 17.42
CA VAL A 45 13.99 -1.38 16.05
C VAL A 45 13.51 -0.07 15.45
N ILE A 46 14.45 0.77 14.99
CA ILE A 46 14.15 2.06 14.37
C ILE A 46 13.99 1.86 12.85
N PRO A 47 12.81 2.13 12.27
CA PRO A 47 12.60 2.03 10.83
C PRO A 47 13.47 3.05 10.08
N LYS A 48 14.03 2.63 8.95
CA LYS A 48 14.85 3.49 8.07
C LYS A 48 14.33 3.50 6.65
N CYS A 49 14.56 4.61 5.95
CA CYS A 49 14.27 4.72 4.55
C CYS A 49 15.41 4.15 3.70
N LYS A 50 15.17 3.01 3.04
CA LYS A 50 16.13 2.37 2.13
C LYS A 50 15.50 2.19 0.76
N PHE A 51 16.14 2.73 -0.28
CA PHE A 51 15.66 2.64 -1.67
C PHE A 51 14.20 3.11 -1.82
N THR A 52 13.86 4.24 -1.21
CA THR A 52 12.49 4.82 -1.16
C THR A 52 11.44 3.95 -0.46
N ILE A 53 11.87 2.93 0.29
CA ILE A 53 11.00 2.02 1.02
C ILE A 53 11.38 2.02 2.50
N CYS A 54 10.40 2.17 3.38
CA CYS A 54 10.61 1.97 4.81
C CYS A 54 10.97 0.51 5.08
N LYS A 55 12.07 0.30 5.80
CA LYS A 55 12.56 -1.01 6.24
C LYS A 55 12.82 -0.98 7.74
N CYS A 56 12.43 -2.08 8.39
CA CYS A 56 13.15 -2.58 9.55
C CYS A 56 14.41 -3.28 8.98
#